data_AF-A0A2V5HBH9-F1
#
_entry.id   AF-A0A2V5HBH9-F1
#
_cell.length_a   1.000
_cell.length_b   1.000
_cell.length_c   1.000
_cell.angle_alpha   90.00
_cell.angle_beta   90.00
_cell.angle_gamma   90.00
#
_symmetry.space_group_name_H-M   'P 1'
#
loop_
_entity.id
_entity.type
_entity.pdbx_description
1 polymer ?
#
loop_
_entity_poly.entity_id
_entity_poly.type
_entity_poly.pdbx_seq_one_letter_code
_entity_poly.pdbx_strand_id
1 'polypeptide(L)'
;MRRKSAYKKRIEELTEERDTLLQLFQTLQDSSDADSTTLLKLIRSKSSLSNIQLYLDTKHQQQRSKSAETVDSSQISTETDRHTLSHRVLSIQQLLDKPTRCIPADS
;
A
#
# COMPACT_ATOMS: atom_id res chain seq x y z
N MET A 1 -13.90 -37.06 25.25
CA MET A 1 -13.09 -35.81 25.21
C MET A 1 -13.49 -34.90 24.03
N ARG A 2 -14.76 -34.52 23.91
CA ARG A 2 -15.31 -33.82 22.71
C ARG A 2 -15.39 -32.29 22.86
N ARG A 3 -15.44 -31.80 24.10
CA ARG A 3 -15.49 -30.35 24.41
C ARG A 3 -14.14 -29.67 24.16
N LYS A 4 -13.03 -30.32 24.54
CA LYS A 4 -11.67 -29.81 24.35
C LYS A 4 -11.32 -29.56 22.87
N SER A 5 -11.78 -30.42 21.95
CA SER A 5 -11.56 -30.23 20.51
C SER A 5 -12.40 -29.09 19.92
N ALA A 6 -13.63 -28.89 20.41
CA ALA A 6 -14.47 -27.76 19.97
C ALA A 6 -13.86 -26.41 20.36
N TYR A 7 -13.35 -26.28 21.59
CA TYR A 7 -12.64 -25.06 22.01
C TYR A 7 -11.37 -24.83 21.21
N LYS A 8 -10.58 -25.88 20.95
CA LYS A 8 -9.38 -25.77 20.09
C LYS A 8 -9.75 -25.22 18.71
N LYS A 9 -10.79 -25.79 18.07
CA LYS A 9 -11.25 -25.33 16.77
C LYS A 9 -11.69 -23.87 16.81
N ARG A 10 -12.43 -23.47 17.84
CA ARG A 10 -12.88 -22.08 17.99
C ARG A 10 -11.73 -21.10 18.19
N ILE A 11 -10.69 -21.50 18.94
CA ILE A 11 -9.49 -20.70 19.12
C ILE A 11 -8.77 -20.51 17.78
N GLU A 12 -8.67 -21.57 16.98
CA GLU A 12 -8.09 -21.49 15.63
C GLU A 12 -8.84 -20.49 14.76
N GLU A 13 -10.17 -20.63 14.65
CA GLU A 13 -11.04 -19.72 13.88
C GLU A 13 -10.86 -18.26 14.32
N LEU A 14 -10.83 -18.01 15.64
CA LEU A 14 -10.62 -16.65 16.17
C LEU A 14 -9.22 -16.12 15.90
N THR A 15 -8.21 -17.00 15.87
CA THR A 15 -6.83 -16.62 15.58
C THR A 15 -6.70 -16.20 14.11
N GLU A 16 -7.29 -16.98 13.20
CA GLU A 16 -7.37 -16.68 11.77
C GLU A 16 -8.11 -15.37 11.49
N GLU A 17 -9.25 -15.15 12.16
CA GLU A 17 -10.00 -13.89 12.06
C GLU A 17 -9.15 -12.69 12.51
N ARG A 18 -8.44 -12.83 13.65
CA ARG A 18 -7.55 -11.80 14.18
C ARG A 18 -6.38 -11.52 13.24
N ASP A 19 -5.75 -12.55 12.67
CA ASP A 19 -4.64 -12.39 11.72
C ASP A 19 -5.09 -11.64 10.47
N THR A 20 -6.28 -11.93 9.97
CA THR A 20 -6.88 -11.21 8.83
C THR A 20 -7.09 -9.73 9.15
N LEU A 21 -7.58 -9.41 10.35
CA LEU A 21 -7.76 -8.03 10.80
C LEU A 21 -6.43 -7.27 10.96
N LEU A 22 -5.38 -7.94 11.45
CA LEU A 22 -4.05 -7.34 11.51
C LEU A 22 -3.50 -7.06 10.12
N GLN A 23 -3.64 -8.00 9.18
CA GLN A 23 -3.21 -7.81 7.79
C GLN A 23 -3.98 -6.68 7.11
N LEU A 24 -5.29 -6.56 7.37
CA LEU A 24 -6.10 -5.44 6.92
C LEU A 24 -5.56 -4.11 7.43
N PHE A 25 -5.28 -4.02 8.73
CA PHE A 25 -4.76 -2.80 9.35
C PHE A 25 -3.38 -2.42 8.78
N GLN A 26 -2.48 -3.38 8.65
CA GLN A 26 -1.16 -3.17 8.05
C GLN A 26 -1.29 -2.67 6.61
N THR A 27 -2.20 -3.28 5.83
CA THR A 27 -2.43 -2.87 4.45
C THR A 27 -3.00 -1.45 4.38
N LEU A 28 -3.93 -1.08 5.27
CA LEU A 28 -4.41 0.30 5.36
C LEU A 28 -3.29 1.29 5.67
N GLN A 29 -2.36 0.93 6.56
CA GLN A 29 -1.23 1.77 6.94
C GLN A 29 -0.21 1.95 5.80
N ASP A 30 0.09 0.88 5.06
CA ASP A 30 1.14 0.87 4.03
C ASP A 30 0.61 1.22 2.63
N SER A 31 -0.71 1.21 2.43
CA SER A 31 -1.32 1.42 1.12
C SER A 31 -1.34 2.88 0.66
N SER A 32 -1.35 3.05 -0.66
CA SER A 32 -1.65 4.34 -1.29
C SER A 32 -3.12 4.72 -1.09
N ASP A 33 -3.43 6.02 -1.21
CA ASP A 33 -4.75 6.61 -0.95
C ASP A 33 -5.90 5.96 -1.78
N ALA A 34 -5.61 5.49 -3.00
CA ALA A 34 -6.58 4.78 -3.83
C ALA A 34 -6.91 3.36 -3.33
N ASP A 35 -5.93 2.67 -2.76
CA ASP A 35 -6.09 1.31 -2.24
C ASP A 35 -6.73 1.33 -0.85
N SER A 36 -6.36 2.31 -0.01
CA SER A 36 -6.95 2.53 1.32
C SER A 36 -8.44 2.90 1.21
N THR A 37 -8.81 3.78 0.26
CA THR A 37 -10.22 4.17 0.04
C THR A 37 -11.09 2.98 -0.40
N THR A 38 -10.54 2.05 -1.17
CA THR A 38 -11.25 0.82 -1.57
C THR A 38 -11.47 -0.11 -0.38
N LEU A 39 -10.46 -0.29 0.48
CA LEU A 39 -10.60 -1.04 1.74
C LEU A 39 -11.62 -0.41 2.69
N LEU A 40 -11.57 0.91 2.86
CA LEU A 40 -12.53 1.63 3.70
C LEU A 40 -13.97 1.52 3.17
N LYS A 41 -14.16 1.47 1.85
CA LYS A 41 -15.48 1.19 1.25
C LYS A 41 -15.97 -0.21 1.61
N LEU A 42 -15.12 -1.24 1.54
CA LEU A 42 -15.47 -2.62 1.91
C LEU A 42 -15.83 -2.74 3.40
N ILE A 43 -15.11 -2.05 4.27
CA ILE A 43 -15.42 -1.99 5.71
C ILE A 43 -16.76 -1.30 5.92
N ARG A 44 -16.98 -0.15 5.26
CA ARG A 44 -18.20 0.65 5.44
C ARG A 44 -19.45 -0.04 4.88
N SER A 45 -19.29 -0.89 3.87
CA SER A 45 -20.37 -1.75 3.36
C SER A 45 -20.63 -2.99 4.23
N LYS A 46 -19.92 -3.15 5.36
CA LYS A 46 -20.02 -4.33 6.25
C LYS A 46 -19.76 -5.64 5.50
N SER A 47 -18.78 -5.64 4.59
CA SER A 47 -18.39 -6.83 3.85
C SER A 47 -17.93 -7.94 4.81
N SER A 48 -18.16 -9.21 4.43
CA SER A 48 -17.66 -10.34 5.21
C SER A 48 -16.13 -10.31 5.29
N LEU A 49 -15.58 -10.86 6.37
CA LEU A 49 -14.14 -10.95 6.56
C LEU A 49 -13.47 -11.76 5.44
N SER A 50 -14.15 -12.79 4.92
CA SER A 50 -13.69 -13.57 3.76
C SER A 50 -13.55 -12.73 2.48
N ASN A 51 -14.44 -11.78 2.23
CA ASN A 51 -14.35 -10.90 1.06
C ASN A 51 -13.20 -9.90 1.22
N ILE A 52 -12.99 -9.42 2.46
CA ILE A 52 -11.85 -8.56 2.78
C ILE A 52 -10.54 -9.32 2.57
N GLN A 53 -10.45 -10.56 3.07
CA GLN A 53 -9.30 -11.43 2.89
C GLN A 53 -8.99 -11.68 1.42
N LEU A 54 -10.00 -12.01 0.62
CA LEU A 54 -9.85 -12.20 -0.83
C LEU A 54 -9.27 -10.95 -1.51
N TYR A 55 -9.74 -9.76 -1.14
CA TYR A 55 -9.18 -8.52 -1.67
C TYR A 55 -7.70 -8.36 -1.28
N LEU A 56 -7.35 -8.60 -0.02
CA LEU A 56 -5.95 -8.52 0.44
C LEU A 56 -5.07 -9.49 -0.35
N ASP A 57 -5.49 -10.74 -0.52
CA ASP A 57 -4.74 -11.75 -1.27
C ASP A 57 -4.47 -11.31 -2.73
N THR A 58 -5.48 -10.76 -3.40
CA THR A 58 -5.31 -10.25 -4.77
C THR A 58 -4.32 -9.07 -4.84
N LYS A 59 -4.28 -8.22 -3.82
CA LYS A 59 -3.33 -7.10 -3.75
C LYS A 59 -1.90 -7.56 -3.55
N HIS A 60 -1.69 -8.52 -2.64
CA HIS A 60 -0.38 -9.10 -2.40
C HIS A 60 0.14 -9.81 -3.66
N GLN A 61 -0.74 -10.49 -4.40
CA GLN A 61 -0.39 -11.12 -5.67
C GLN A 61 -0.01 -10.09 -6.72
N GLN A 62 -0.77 -8.99 -6.85
CA GLN A 62 -0.47 -7.92 -7.79
C GLN A 62 0.86 -7.21 -7.47
N GLN A 63 1.17 -6.99 -6.20
CA GLN A 63 2.48 -6.44 -5.77
C GLN A 63 3.62 -7.40 -6.09
N ARG A 64 3.43 -8.71 -5.84
CA ARG A 64 4.44 -9.73 -6.14
C ARG A 64 4.71 -9.84 -7.65
N SER A 65 3.67 -9.78 -8.49
CA SER A 65 3.83 -9.79 -9.95
C SER A 65 4.60 -8.56 -10.46
N LYS A 66 4.27 -7.37 -9.95
CA LYS A 66 5.00 -6.13 -10.29
C LYS A 66 6.48 -6.18 -9.90
N SER A 67 6.81 -6.87 -8.80
CA SER A 67 8.19 -7.05 -8.36
C SER A 67 8.95 -8.13 -9.15
N ALA A 68 8.25 -9.08 -9.78
CA ALA A 68 8.89 -10.13 -10.59
C ALA A 68 9.25 -9.63 -12.00
N GLU A 69 8.44 -8.74 -12.58
CA GLU A 69 8.70 -8.13 -13.90
C GLU A 69 9.95 -7.22 -13.90
N THR A 70 10.45 -6.80 -12.73
CA THR A 70 11.67 -5.99 -12.64
C THR A 70 12.97 -6.80 -12.68
N VAL A 71 12.93 -8.14 -12.74
CA VAL A 71 14.14 -8.99 -12.69
C VAL A 71 14.55 -9.54 -14.07
N ASP A 72 13.68 -9.52 -15.08
CA ASP A 72 13.93 -10.15 -16.39
C ASP A 72 14.12 -9.13 -17.55
N SER A 73 14.85 -8.04 -17.30
CA SER A 73 15.22 -7.09 -18.37
C SER A 73 16.65 -6.57 -18.21
N SER A 74 17.57 -7.49 -17.92
CA SER A 74 19.01 -7.24 -18.06
C SER A 74 19.60 -8.28 -19.00
N GLN A 75 19.52 -8.02 -20.32
CA GLN A 75 20.57 -8.30 -21.32
C GLN A 75 20.02 -8.16 -22.75
N ILE A 76 19.96 -6.92 -23.28
CA ILE A 76 20.52 -6.55 -24.59
C ILE A 76 20.51 -5.01 -24.76
N SER A 77 21.69 -4.44 -24.96
CA SER A 77 21.97 -3.03 -25.28
C SER A 77 21.23 -2.57 -26.54
N THR A 78 20.70 -1.34 -26.55
CA THR A 78 21.38 -0.13 -27.06
C THR A 78 20.54 1.12 -26.79
N GLU A 79 21.17 2.11 -26.17
CA GLU A 79 21.00 3.55 -26.48
C GLU A 79 19.60 4.17 -26.34
N THR A 80 19.27 4.69 -25.14
CA THR A 80 18.87 6.09 -24.85
C THR A 80 18.13 6.21 -23.52
N ASP A 81 18.42 7.30 -22.82
CA ASP A 81 17.73 7.86 -21.65
C ASP A 81 17.62 7.05 -20.34
N ARG A 82 18.72 7.14 -19.58
CA ARG A 82 18.75 6.85 -18.14
C ARG A 82 18.13 8.01 -17.36
N HIS A 83 16.83 7.97 -17.12
CA HIS A 83 16.22 8.75 -16.03
C HIS A 83 15.70 7.81 -14.93
N THR A 84 16.67 7.30 -14.17
CA THR A 84 16.44 6.84 -12.80
C THR A 84 15.73 7.95 -12.04
N LEU A 85 14.57 7.66 -11.46
CA LEU A 85 13.90 8.50 -10.46
C LEU A 85 14.75 8.52 -9.18
N SER A 86 15.86 9.26 -9.28
CA SER A 86 16.71 9.67 -8.16
C SER A 86 15.91 10.71 -7.40
N HIS A 87 15.48 10.37 -6.18
CA HIS A 87 14.92 11.33 -5.23
C HIS A 87 15.87 12.54 -5.13
N ARG A 88 15.52 13.64 -5.82
CA ARG A 88 16.22 14.91 -5.73
C ARG A 88 15.87 15.53 -4.39
N VAL A 89 16.73 15.30 -3.39
CA VAL A 89 16.79 16.17 -2.21
C VAL A 89 17.24 17.55 -2.72
N LEU A 90 16.31 18.49 -2.79
CA LEU A 90 16.61 19.87 -3.20
C LEU A 90 17.45 20.52 -2.09
N SER A 91 18.63 21.00 -2.45
CA SER A 91 19.54 21.69 -1.53
C SER A 91 18.90 22.99 -1.04
N ILE A 92 19.11 23.35 0.23
CA ILE A 92 18.51 24.53 0.89
C ILE A 92 18.75 25.83 0.11
N GLN A 93 19.85 25.92 -0.65
CA GLN A 93 20.14 27.08 -1.50
C GLN A 93 19.12 27.29 -2.64
N GLN A 94 18.45 26.23 -3.11
CA GLN A 94 17.41 26.31 -4.16
C GLN A 94 16.05 26.77 -3.63
N LEU A 95 15.84 26.77 -2.32
CA LEU A 95 14.60 27.27 -1.70
C LEU A 95 14.58 28.80 -1.56
N LEU A 96 15.74 29.46 -1.64
CA LEU A 96 15.88 30.90 -1.48
C LEU A 96 15.52 31.69 -2.75
N ASP A 97 15.40 31.02 -3.90
CA ASP A 97 15.12 31.64 -5.19
C ASP A 97 13.62 31.66 -5.54
N LYS A 98 12.76 31.77 -4.52
CA LYS A 98 11.33 32.06 -4.72
C LYS A 98 11.14 33.57 -4.76
N PRO A 99 10.80 34.19 -5.91
CA PRO A 99 10.50 35.61 -5.93
C PRO A 99 9.22 35.86 -5.12
N THR A 100 9.33 36.68 -4.08
CA THR A 100 8.19 37.21 -3.35
C THR A 100 7.37 38.08 -4.30
N ARG A 101 6.13 37.64 -4.59
CA ARG A 101 5.18 38.48 -5.34
C ARG A 101 4.95 39.76 -4.55
N CYS A 102 5.31 40.91 -5.12
CA CYS A 102 4.94 42.21 -4.59
C CYS A 102 3.42 42.34 -4.67
N ILE A 103 2.77 42.42 -3.51
CA ILE A 103 1.37 42.83 -3.40
C ILE A 103 1.39 44.36 -3.46
N PRO A 104 0.65 45.00 -4.39
CA PRO A 104 0.56 46.46 -4.43
C PRO A 104 -0.14 46.96 -3.15
N ALA A 105 0.44 47.99 -2.53
CA ALA A 105 -0.25 48.76 -1.52
C ALA A 105 -1.21 49.70 -2.23
N ASP A 106 -2.51 49.41 -2.15
CA ASP A 106 -3.54 50.37 -2.54
C ASP A 106 -3.50 51.58 -1.59
N SER A 107 -3.70 52.74 -2.22
CA SER A 107 -3.51 54.10 -1.68
C SER A 107 -4.43 54.48 -0.53
#